data_AF-A0A1F3P0S6-F1
#
_entry.id   AF-A0A1F3P0S6-F1
#
_cell.length_a   1.000
_cell.length_b   1.000
_cell.length_c   1.000
_cell.angle_alpha   90.00
_cell.angle_beta   90.00
_cell.angle_gamma   90.00
#
_symmetry.space_group_name_H-M   'P 1'
#
loop_
_entity.id
_entity.type
_entity.pdbx_description
1 polymer ?
#
loop_
_entity_poly.entity_id
_entity_poly.type
_entity_poly.pdbx_seq_one_letter_code
_entity_poly.pdbx_strand_id
1 'polypeptide(L)'
;MSINNAKHIIGEIDGVRCTIVESGITLDRVAFLTDLLQFNNFEVKEVIIPSEVEGEEPKYTIGVTDLVFNPVFAIYERSLKNREGKYVTPAYWKKGYND
;
A
#
# COMPACT_ATOMS: atom_id res chain seq x y z
N MET A 1 -1.96 5.74 3.53
CA MET A 1 -1.91 5.96 4.98
C MET A 1 -0.47 6.02 5.45
N SER A 2 -0.17 6.94 6.35
CA SER A 2 1.11 6.93 7.05
C SER A 2 1.08 5.84 8.11
N ILE A 3 2.15 5.04 8.22
CA ILE A 3 2.33 4.03 9.28
C ILE A 3 2.39 4.61 10.71
N ASN A 4 2.28 5.94 10.81
CA ASN A 4 2.24 6.70 12.05
C ASN A 4 0.82 6.81 12.64
N ASN A 5 -0.21 6.31 11.93
CA ASN A 5 -1.59 6.32 12.41
C ASN A 5 -2.25 4.97 12.14
N ALA A 6 -2.72 4.29 13.18
CA ALA A 6 -3.36 2.97 13.11
C ALA A 6 -4.80 3.00 12.55
N LYS A 7 -5.23 4.11 11.92
CA LYS A 7 -6.50 4.18 11.21
C LYS A 7 -6.59 3.02 10.22
N HIS A 8 -7.73 2.35 10.25
CA HIS A 8 -8.05 1.25 9.35
C HIS A 8 -9.19 1.72 8.46
N ILE A 9 -8.89 1.87 7.16
CA ILE A 9 -9.83 2.42 6.19
C ILE A 9 -10.27 1.30 5.27
N ILE A 10 -11.56 1.02 5.26
CA ILE A 10 -12.18 0.11 4.30
C ILE A 10 -12.74 0.94 3.15
N GLY A 11 -12.47 0.52 1.92
CA GLY A 11 -12.99 1.13 0.70
C GLY A 11 -13.32 0.05 -0.33
N GLU A 12 -13.59 0.48 -1.56
CA GLU A 12 -13.90 -0.39 -2.68
C GLU A 12 -13.01 -0.03 -3.86
N ILE A 13 -12.40 -1.05 -4.48
CA ILE A 13 -11.60 -0.92 -5.70
C ILE A 13 -12.18 -1.92 -6.70
N ASP A 14 -12.66 -1.43 -7.84
CA ASP A 14 -13.29 -2.23 -8.91
C ASP A 14 -14.40 -3.19 -8.41
N GLY A 15 -15.28 -2.73 -7.53
CA GLY A 15 -16.36 -3.54 -6.97
C GLY A 15 -15.94 -4.49 -5.85
N VAL A 16 -14.65 -4.51 -5.47
CA VAL A 16 -14.11 -5.38 -4.43
C VAL A 16 -13.80 -4.57 -3.17
N ARG A 17 -14.40 -4.98 -2.04
CA ARG A 17 -14.07 -4.38 -0.74
C ARG A 17 -12.62 -4.68 -0.37
N CYS A 18 -11.90 -3.63 0.00
CA CYS A 18 -10.49 -3.70 0.34
C CYS A 18 -10.19 -2.92 1.61
N THR A 19 -9.20 -3.37 2.38
CA THR A 19 -8.45 -2.46 3.24
C THR A 19 -7.63 -1.54 2.33
N ILE A 20 -7.89 -0.24 2.36
CA ILE A 20 -7.04 0.73 1.68
C ILE A 20 -5.69 0.73 2.38
N VAL A 21 -4.59 0.65 1.65
CA VAL A 21 -3.23 0.69 2.21
C VAL A 21 -2.67 2.10 2.05
N GLU A 22 -2.63 2.62 0.82
CA GLU A 22 -2.22 3.98 0.53
C GLU A 22 -3.03 4.58 -0.62
N SER A 23 -3.19 5.91 -0.63
CA SER A 23 -3.96 6.66 -1.62
C SER A 23 -3.23 7.95 -1.95
N GLY A 24 -3.35 8.44 -3.18
CA GLY A 24 -2.66 9.65 -3.62
C GLY A 24 -1.16 9.44 -3.86
N ILE A 25 -0.74 8.20 -4.13
CA ILE A 25 0.67 7.82 -4.26
C ILE A 25 1.13 7.78 -5.72
N THR A 26 2.45 7.80 -5.93
CA THR A 26 3.10 7.69 -7.25
C THR A 26 3.15 6.25 -7.74
N LEU A 27 3.43 6.05 -9.03
CA LEU A 27 3.55 4.71 -9.63
C LEU A 27 4.67 3.88 -8.98
N ASP A 28 5.83 4.47 -8.71
CA ASP A 28 6.95 3.78 -8.04
C ASP A 28 6.55 3.25 -6.66
N ARG A 29 5.74 4.03 -5.93
CA ARG A 29 5.23 3.66 -4.61
C ARG A 29 4.25 2.49 -4.70
N VAL A 30 3.38 2.51 -5.70
CA VAL A 30 2.45 1.40 -5.98
C VAL A 30 3.24 0.15 -6.31
N ALA A 31 4.18 0.22 -7.26
CA ALA A 31 4.99 -0.91 -7.67
C ALA A 31 5.73 -1.57 -6.50
N PHE A 32 6.34 -0.75 -5.62
CA PHE A 32 6.98 -1.22 -4.40
C PHE A 32 6.01 -1.94 -3.44
N LEU A 33 4.85 -1.33 -3.14
CA LEU A 33 3.88 -1.90 -2.22
C LEU A 33 3.22 -3.16 -2.79
N THR A 34 2.92 -3.17 -4.08
CA THR A 34 2.35 -4.33 -4.78
C THR A 34 3.31 -5.51 -4.70
N ASP A 35 4.61 -5.32 -5.02
CA ASP A 35 5.62 -6.38 -4.92
C ASP A 35 5.72 -6.93 -3.49
N LEU A 36 5.80 -6.04 -2.50
CA LEU A 36 5.94 -6.40 -1.11
C LEU A 36 4.73 -7.18 -0.59
N LEU A 37 3.52 -6.68 -0.84
CA LEU A 37 2.29 -7.25 -0.30
C LEU A 37 1.95 -8.59 -0.98
N GLN A 38 2.13 -8.69 -2.30
CA GLN A 38 1.95 -9.96 -3.02
C GLN A 38 2.97 -11.02 -2.57
N PHE A 39 4.23 -10.63 -2.33
CA PHE A 39 5.23 -11.52 -1.75
C PHE A 39 4.82 -12.05 -0.37
N ASN A 40 4.07 -11.27 0.40
CA ASN A 40 3.50 -11.67 1.69
C ASN A 40 2.09 -12.28 1.57
N ASN A 41 1.74 -12.81 0.39
CA ASN A 41 0.50 -13.53 0.12
C ASN A 41 -0.79 -12.70 0.24
N PHE A 42 -0.71 -11.38 0.17
CA PHE A 42 -1.90 -10.53 0.07
C PHE A 42 -2.34 -10.41 -1.39
N GLU A 43 -3.65 -10.51 -1.61
CA GLU A 43 -4.25 -10.12 -2.88
C GLU A 43 -4.39 -8.59 -2.92
N VAL A 44 -3.67 -7.97 -3.83
CA VAL A 44 -3.60 -6.51 -3.99
C VAL A 44 -4.57 -6.05 -5.09
N LYS A 45 -5.26 -4.94 -4.84
CA LYS A 45 -6.04 -4.18 -5.83
C LYS A 45 -5.49 -2.77 -5.92
N GLU A 46 -5.48 -2.20 -7.11
CA GLU A 46 -5.05 -0.83 -7.36
C GLU A 46 -6.04 -0.14 -8.29
N VAL A 47 -6.22 1.17 -8.09
CA VAL A 47 -7.02 2.03 -8.97
C VAL A 47 -6.22 3.27 -9.33
N ILE A 48 -6.26 3.62 -10.61
CA ILE A 48 -5.68 4.84 -11.14
C ILE A 48 -6.65 5.98 -10.88
N ILE A 49 -6.13 7.06 -10.32
CA ILE A 49 -6.82 8.34 -10.15
C ILE A 49 -6.21 9.29 -11.19
N PRO A 50 -6.90 9.51 -12.32
CA PRO A 50 -6.44 10.46 -13.34
C PRO A 50 -6.27 11.86 -12.72
N SER A 51 -5.24 12.59 -13.13
CA SER A 51 -5.15 14.02 -12.78
C SER A 51 -6.12 14.81 -13.67
N GLU A 52 -6.79 15.80 -13.07
CA GLU A 52 -7.61 16.78 -13.80
C GLU A 52 -6.74 17.86 -14.47
N VAL A 53 -5.46 17.95 -14.09
CA VAL A 53 -4.51 18.93 -14.60
C VAL A 53 -3.68 18.32 -15.73
N GLU A 54 -3.72 18.96 -16.89
CA GLU A 54 -2.94 18.54 -18.06
C GLU A 54 -1.42 18.66 -17.78
N GLY A 55 -0.70 17.56 -17.96
CA GLY A 55 0.74 17.48 -17.70
C GLY A 55 1.13 16.96 -16.30
N GLU A 56 0.18 16.73 -15.40
CA GLU A 56 0.45 16.06 -14.13
C GLU A 56 0.33 14.54 -14.25
N GLU A 57 1.20 13.82 -13.53
CA GLU A 57 1.12 12.37 -13.44
C GLU A 57 -0.12 11.93 -12.65
N PRO A 58 -0.78 10.83 -13.06
CA PRO A 58 -1.88 10.27 -12.30
C PRO A 58 -1.42 9.83 -10.91
N LYS A 59 -2.36 9.86 -9.97
CA LYS A 59 -2.16 9.28 -8.64
C LYS A 59 -2.82 7.92 -8.58
N TYR A 60 -2.52 7.18 -7.52
CA TYR A 60 -3.01 5.82 -7.37
C TYR A 60 -3.52 5.59 -5.95
N THR A 61 -4.47 4.66 -5.85
CA THR A 61 -4.88 4.07 -4.57
C THR A 61 -4.66 2.57 -4.64
N ILE A 62 -4.05 2.03 -3.60
CA ILE A 62 -3.74 0.61 -3.44
C ILE A 62 -4.43 0.08 -2.18
N GLY A 63 -4.99 -1.12 -2.27
CA GLY A 63 -5.62 -1.83 -1.18
C GLY A 63 -5.37 -3.33 -1.25
N VAL A 64 -5.73 -4.04 -0.18
CA VAL A 64 -5.72 -5.51 -0.14
C VAL A 64 -7.13 -6.03 0.18
N THR A 65 -7.49 -7.19 -0.38
CA THR A 65 -8.82 -7.79 -0.15
C THR A 65 -8.97 -8.36 1.27
N ASP A 66 -7.86 -8.55 1.99
CA ASP A 66 -7.87 -8.88 3.40
C ASP A 66 -8.37 -7.67 4.23
N LEU A 67 -9.61 -7.80 4.69
CA LEU A 67 -10.28 -6.75 5.47
C LEU A 67 -9.77 -6.64 6.90
N VAL A 68 -9.01 -7.60 7.43
CA VAL A 68 -8.42 -7.51 8.77
C VAL A 68 -6.97 -7.01 8.74
N PHE A 69 -6.38 -6.93 7.56
CA PHE A 69 -5.04 -6.37 7.39
C PHE A 69 -4.98 -4.93 7.89
N ASN A 70 -3.91 -4.59 8.63
CA ASN A 70 -3.58 -3.23 8.99
C ASN A 70 -2.07 -3.02 8.78
N PRO A 71 -1.63 -2.13 7.88
CA PRO A 71 -0.21 -1.92 7.61
C PRO A 71 0.62 -1.56 8.85
N VAL A 72 0.04 -0.81 9.80
CA VAL A 72 0.72 -0.44 11.05
C VAL A 72 1.01 -1.69 11.87
N PHE A 73 -0.01 -2.49 12.17
CA PHE A 73 0.18 -3.73 12.92
C PHE A 73 1.09 -4.70 12.17
N ALA A 74 0.93 -4.82 10.86
CA ALA A 74 1.73 -5.73 10.06
C ALA A 74 3.25 -5.42 10.14
N ILE A 75 3.62 -4.15 10.26
CA ILE A 75 5.01 -3.73 10.45
C ILE A 75 5.45 -3.88 11.91
N TYR A 76 4.69 -3.34 12.86
CA TYR A 76 5.11 -3.28 14.26
C TYR A 76 5.02 -4.64 14.98
N GLU A 77 4.11 -5.51 14.58
CA GLU A 77 4.02 -6.91 15.02
C GLU A 77 4.86 -7.86 14.16
N ARG A 78 5.56 -7.32 13.15
CA ARG A 78 6.52 -8.06 12.31
C ARG A 78 5.86 -9.21 11.54
N SER A 79 4.67 -9.00 10.99
CA SER A 79 4.02 -10.00 10.14
C SER A 79 4.46 -9.95 8.67
N LEU A 80 5.10 -8.86 8.24
CA LEU A 80 5.63 -8.73 6.87
C LEU A 80 7.13 -9.05 6.78
N LYS A 81 7.50 -9.71 5.69
CA LYS A 81 8.87 -10.00 5.27
C LYS A 81 9.24 -9.27 3.98
N ASN A 82 10.47 -8.82 3.88
CA ASN A 82 11.05 -8.39 2.61
C ASN A 82 11.61 -9.58 1.82
N ARG A 83 12.06 -9.33 0.59
CA ARG A 83 12.65 -10.35 -0.30
C ARG A 83 13.90 -11.05 0.27
N GLU A 84 14.56 -10.46 1.27
CA GLU A 84 15.68 -11.07 1.99
C GLU A 84 15.23 -11.95 3.18
N GLY A 85 13.93 -12.10 3.42
CA GLY A 85 13.37 -12.83 4.56
C GLY A 85 13.44 -12.07 5.90
N LYS A 86 13.92 -10.83 5.90
CA LYS A 86 13.95 -9.96 7.09
C LYS A 86 12.59 -9.31 7.31
N TYR A 87 12.25 -9.02 8.55
CA TYR A 87 11.03 -8.30 8.86
C TYR A 87 11.06 -6.89 8.27
N VAL A 88 9.93 -6.46 7.73
CA VAL A 88 9.75 -5.09 7.24
C VAL A 88 9.83 -4.13 8.43
N THR A 89 10.69 -3.12 8.32
CA THR A 89 10.81 -2.04 9.30
C THR A 89 10.07 -0.79 8.82
N PRO A 90 9.75 0.17 9.70
CA PRO A 90 9.23 1.47 9.28
C PRO A 90 10.09 2.17 8.22
N ALA A 91 11.42 2.08 8.34
CA ALA A 91 12.35 2.65 7.36
C ALA A 91 12.28 1.93 6.01
N TYR A 92 12.16 0.60 6.01
CA TYR A 92 11.97 -0.17 4.78
C TYR A 92 10.62 0.14 4.13
N TRP A 93 9.53 0.21 4.91
CA TRP A 93 8.20 0.53 4.39
C TRP A 93 8.16 1.87 3.69
N LYS A 94 8.95 2.86 4.12
CA LYS A 94 9.01 4.19 3.47
C LYS A 94 9.82 4.22 2.17
N LYS A 95 10.45 3.13 1.74
CA LYS A 95 11.14 3.09 0.44
C LYS A 95 10.14 3.29 -0.70
N GLY A 96 10.53 4.00 -1.76
CA GLY A 96 9.66 4.26 -2.91
C GLY A 96 8.72 5.45 -2.74
N TYR A 97 8.84 6.23 -1.66
CA TYR A 97 8.58 7.66 -1.78
C TYR A 97 9.78 8.26 -2.52
N ASN A 98 9.53 8.93 -3.64
CA ASN A 98 10.53 9.82 -4.24
C ASN A 98 10.60 11.04 -3.32
N ASP A 99 11.80 11.32 -2.78
CA ASP A 99 12.08 12.54 -2.02
C ASP A 99 11.94 13.79 -2.90
#